data_AF-A0A6S7HU74-F1
#
_entry.id   AF-A0A6S7HU74-F1
#
_cell.length_a   1.000
_cell.length_b   1.000
_cell.length_c   1.000
_cell.angle_alpha   90.00
_cell.angle_beta   90.00
_cell.angle_gamma   90.00
#
_symmetry.space_group_name_H-M   'P 1'
#
loop_
_entity.id
_entity.type
_entity.pdbx_description
1 polymer ?
#
loop_
_entity_poly.entity_id
_entity_poly.type
_entity_poly.pdbx_seq_one_letter_code
_entity_poly.pdbx_strand_id
1 'polypeptide(L)'
;TRDCRRLDVFLCCNTQPIIESSTGMKFACFQYNYPELEGQFDAAGLSVYNNNWSNIHDFTPAADVETWSLLPEDAKVSDYVPHPPCRYFPEMEVSADADSSVVPLTLGTRRKQSDESCLVVFYGGRQTRNNVKLYLREVRLKGSYQLVQTKEVKMTIEDAQRVFGNEHDMTNIQQGAVIGLEINGDNCIQVCNEIMGTLFKGRNKSELAFISKSNETAARNIDDFYNFVDMTMS
;
A
#
# COMPACT_ATOMS: atom_id res chain seq x y z
N THR A 1 18.82 -5.64 7.44
CA THR A 1 20.10 -5.05 7.91
C THR A 1 20.84 -6.05 8.77
N ARG A 2 22.16 -5.93 8.90
CA ARG A 2 22.97 -6.77 9.78
C ARG A 2 23.97 -5.93 10.57
N ASP A 3 24.20 -6.26 11.83
CA ASP A 3 25.20 -5.61 12.70
C ASP A 3 25.03 -4.07 12.81
N CYS A 4 23.78 -3.59 12.75
CA CYS A 4 23.42 -2.17 12.74
C CYS A 4 22.88 -1.70 14.09
N ARG A 5 23.00 -0.41 14.40
CA ARG A 5 22.44 0.17 15.62
C ARG A 5 21.83 1.54 15.34
N ARG A 6 20.64 1.80 15.91
CA ARG A 6 19.98 3.12 15.87
C ARG A 6 19.81 3.66 14.45
N LEU A 7 19.11 2.92 13.59
CA LEU A 7 18.71 3.39 12.27
C LEU A 7 17.22 3.70 12.25
N ASP A 8 16.88 4.87 11.73
CA ASP A 8 15.51 5.26 11.41
C ASP A 8 15.34 5.18 9.88
N VAL A 9 14.39 4.37 9.40
CA VAL A 9 14.28 4.02 7.98
C VAL A 9 12.85 4.22 7.48
N PHE A 10 12.69 5.07 6.47
CA PHE A 10 11.45 5.17 5.67
C PHE A 10 11.56 4.21 4.49
N LEU A 11 10.77 3.14 4.49
CA LEU A 11 11.03 1.94 3.68
C LEU A 11 9.92 1.66 2.67
N CYS A 12 10.33 1.30 1.45
CA CYS A 12 9.50 0.58 0.47
C CYS A 12 10.17 -0.76 0.21
N CYS A 13 9.52 -1.87 0.56
CA CYS A 13 10.11 -3.20 0.42
C CYS A 13 9.09 -4.22 -0.12
N ASN A 14 9.36 -4.77 -1.31
CA ASN A 14 8.48 -5.73 -1.97
C ASN A 14 8.40 -7.08 -1.25
N THR A 15 9.41 -7.40 -0.44
CA THR A 15 9.49 -8.63 0.37
C THR A 15 9.42 -8.29 1.87
N GLN A 16 9.46 -9.32 2.72
CA GLN A 16 9.55 -9.13 4.17
C GLN A 16 10.91 -8.51 4.54
N PRO A 17 10.96 -7.32 5.18
CA PRO A 17 12.21 -6.75 5.65
C PRO A 17 12.81 -7.60 6.77
N ILE A 18 14.12 -7.82 6.70
CA ILE A 18 14.84 -8.69 7.65
C ILE A 18 15.89 -7.88 8.41
N ILE A 19 16.03 -8.14 9.71
CA ILE A 19 17.16 -7.68 10.53
C ILE A 19 17.89 -8.85 11.20
N GLU A 20 19.19 -8.67 11.47
CA GLU A 20 20.04 -9.63 12.16
C GLU A 20 21.09 -8.86 12.99
N SER A 21 21.38 -9.31 14.21
CA SER A 21 22.36 -8.73 15.13
C SER A 21 22.27 -7.20 15.25
N SER A 22 21.05 -6.66 15.21
CA SER A 22 20.78 -5.22 15.14
C SER A 22 19.91 -4.75 16.31
N THR A 23 20.06 -3.48 16.73
CA THR A 23 19.32 -2.93 17.88
C THR A 23 18.87 -1.49 17.66
N GLY A 24 17.70 -1.13 18.21
CA GLY A 24 17.13 0.22 18.09
C GLY A 24 16.79 0.60 16.64
N MET A 25 16.32 -0.37 15.85
CA MET A 25 15.94 -0.16 14.45
C MET A 25 14.50 0.38 14.39
N LYS A 26 14.24 1.45 13.67
CA LYS A 26 12.88 2.00 13.54
C LYS A 26 12.47 2.11 12.09
N PHE A 27 11.22 1.74 11.81
CA PHE A 27 10.70 1.69 10.44
C PHE A 27 9.45 2.57 10.28
N ALA A 28 9.34 3.24 9.14
CA ALA A 28 8.17 3.96 8.66
C ALA A 28 7.91 3.62 7.19
N CYS A 29 6.70 3.90 6.70
CA CYS A 29 6.40 3.80 5.27
C CYS A 29 7.25 4.81 4.50
N PHE A 30 7.74 4.43 3.31
CA PHE A 30 8.38 5.35 2.38
C PHE A 30 7.47 6.54 2.09
N GLN A 31 8.03 7.75 2.15
CA GLN A 31 7.32 8.99 1.90
C GLN A 31 8.25 9.99 1.20
N TYR A 32 8.24 9.99 -0.14
CA TYR A 32 9.08 10.90 -0.93
C TYR A 32 8.56 10.99 -2.36
N ASN A 33 8.86 12.11 -3.03
CA ASN A 33 8.49 12.35 -4.41
C ASN A 33 9.47 13.29 -5.11
N TYR A 34 9.75 13.00 -6.38
CA TYR A 34 10.29 13.92 -7.39
C TYR A 34 9.86 13.39 -8.77
N PRO A 35 9.85 14.23 -9.83
CA PRO A 35 9.19 13.90 -11.10
C PRO A 35 9.59 12.56 -11.73
N GLU A 36 10.86 12.19 -11.62
CA GLU A 36 11.41 10.97 -12.23
C GLU A 36 11.25 9.72 -11.35
N LEU A 37 10.89 9.86 -10.07
CA LEU A 37 10.97 8.77 -9.09
C LEU A 37 10.08 7.58 -9.46
N GLU A 38 8.84 7.82 -9.90
CA GLU A 38 7.93 6.74 -10.31
C GLU A 38 8.50 5.93 -11.49
N GLY A 39 9.09 6.61 -12.47
CA GLY A 39 9.75 5.96 -13.61
C GLY A 39 10.99 5.16 -13.19
N GLN A 40 11.68 5.57 -12.13
CA GLN A 40 12.81 4.83 -11.57
C GLN A 40 12.35 3.57 -10.81
N PHE A 41 11.21 3.61 -10.11
CA PHE A 41 10.57 2.40 -9.55
C PHE A 41 10.24 1.40 -10.66
N ASP A 42 9.60 1.86 -11.74
CA ASP A 42 9.27 1.00 -12.88
C ASP A 42 10.53 0.42 -13.56
N ALA A 43 11.56 1.24 -13.79
CA ALA A 43 12.83 0.80 -14.37
C ALA A 43 13.58 -0.22 -13.50
N ALA A 44 13.40 -0.15 -12.17
CA ALA A 44 13.93 -1.11 -11.22
C ALA A 44 13.08 -2.38 -11.09
N GLY A 45 11.93 -2.45 -11.77
CA GLY A 45 10.98 -3.56 -11.62
C GLY A 45 10.27 -3.58 -10.26
N LEU A 46 10.19 -2.43 -9.58
CA LEU A 46 9.57 -2.29 -8.27
C LEU A 46 8.19 -1.65 -8.42
N SER A 47 7.15 -2.36 -7.99
CA SER A 47 5.83 -1.74 -7.86
C SER A 47 5.77 -0.87 -6.62
N VAL A 48 5.33 0.38 -6.78
CA VAL A 48 5.03 1.29 -5.66
C VAL A 48 3.86 0.82 -4.78
N TYR A 49 3.10 -0.18 -5.24
CA TYR A 49 1.99 -0.78 -4.50
C TYR A 49 2.41 -2.05 -3.76
N ASN A 50 3.65 -2.53 -3.88
CA ASN A 50 4.11 -3.72 -3.16
C ASN A 50 5.05 -3.28 -2.04
N ASN A 51 4.49 -2.99 -0.86
CA ASN A 51 5.27 -2.48 0.26
C ASN A 51 4.93 -3.16 1.60
N ASN A 52 5.88 -3.94 2.15
CA ASN A 52 5.76 -4.66 3.42
C ASN A 52 6.62 -4.03 4.54
N TRP A 53 6.85 -2.72 4.48
CA TRP A 53 7.79 -1.97 5.33
C TRP A 53 7.69 -2.22 6.85
N SER A 54 6.54 -2.68 7.35
CA SER A 54 6.25 -2.84 8.79
C SER A 54 6.21 -4.30 9.27
N ASN A 55 6.34 -5.29 8.37
CA ASN A 55 6.33 -6.71 8.72
C ASN A 55 7.78 -7.21 8.90
N ILE A 56 8.45 -6.79 9.98
CA ILE A 56 9.88 -7.05 10.18
C ILE A 56 10.10 -8.47 10.71
N HIS A 57 11.00 -9.21 10.07
CA HIS A 57 11.54 -10.46 10.61
C HIS A 57 12.90 -10.22 11.28
N ASP A 58 13.02 -10.58 12.55
CA ASP A 58 14.26 -10.50 13.31
C ASP A 58 14.85 -11.90 13.52
N PHE A 59 16.03 -12.16 12.94
CA PHE A 59 16.74 -13.44 13.09
C PHE A 59 17.41 -13.61 14.46
N THR A 60 17.60 -12.52 15.21
CA THR A 60 18.32 -12.54 16.50
C THR A 60 17.54 -11.72 17.54
N PRO A 61 16.29 -12.10 17.85
CA PRO A 61 15.49 -11.39 18.84
C PRO A 61 16.17 -11.46 20.21
N ALA A 62 16.15 -10.35 20.94
CA ALA A 62 16.68 -10.26 22.31
C ALA A 62 15.50 -10.07 23.29
N ALA A 63 15.41 -10.91 24.32
CA ALA A 63 14.27 -10.91 25.24
C ALA A 63 14.11 -9.59 26.03
N ASP A 64 15.22 -8.91 26.33
CA ASP A 64 15.24 -7.73 27.21
C ASP A 64 15.50 -6.41 26.45
N VAL A 65 15.55 -6.44 25.12
CA VAL A 65 15.87 -5.26 24.30
C VAL A 65 14.92 -5.19 23.12
N GLU A 66 14.27 -4.03 22.94
CA GLU A 66 13.54 -3.73 21.70
C GLU A 66 14.57 -3.63 20.55
N THR A 67 14.66 -4.68 19.75
CA THR A 67 15.56 -4.74 18.60
C THR A 67 15.06 -3.87 17.46
N TRP A 68 13.73 -3.78 17.32
CA TRP A 68 13.06 -2.88 16.38
C TRP A 68 11.69 -2.39 16.85
N SER A 69 11.26 -1.26 16.31
CA SER A 69 9.90 -0.72 16.45
C SER A 69 9.48 0.05 15.20
N LEU A 70 8.22 0.51 15.17
CA LEU A 70 7.76 1.43 14.14
C LEU A 70 7.92 2.87 14.63
N LEU A 71 8.33 3.78 13.74
CA LEU A 71 8.34 5.21 14.05
C LEU A 71 6.92 5.71 14.39
N PRO A 72 6.77 6.85 15.09
CA PRO A 72 5.46 7.50 15.25
C PRO A 72 4.79 7.78 13.88
N GLU A 73 3.47 7.72 13.81
CA GLU A 73 2.73 8.00 12.55
C GLU A 73 2.85 9.46 12.10
N ASP A 74 3.05 10.37 13.05
CA ASP A 74 3.27 11.80 12.83
C ASP A 74 4.75 12.16 12.59
N ALA A 75 5.64 11.17 12.49
CA ALA A 75 7.05 11.39 12.20
C ALA A 75 7.23 12.03 10.82
N LYS A 76 7.80 13.24 10.80
CA LYS A 76 8.07 13.97 9.56
C LYS A 76 9.38 13.51 8.96
N VAL A 77 9.36 13.10 7.69
CA VAL A 77 10.56 12.68 6.95
C VAL A 77 11.68 13.71 7.05
N SER A 78 11.35 15.01 6.97
CA SER A 78 12.31 16.12 7.04
C SER A 78 13.14 16.15 8.32
N ASP A 79 12.63 15.59 9.41
CA ASP A 79 13.32 15.58 10.71
C ASP A 79 14.42 14.49 10.76
N TYR A 80 14.34 13.51 9.87
CA TYR A 80 15.27 12.36 9.79
C TYR A 80 16.14 12.40 8.53
N VAL A 81 15.53 12.75 7.39
CA VAL A 81 16.15 12.80 6.06
C VAL A 81 15.94 14.22 5.51
N PRO A 82 16.87 15.15 5.77
CA PRO A 82 16.75 16.52 5.30
C PRO A 82 16.89 16.59 3.79
N HIS A 83 16.20 17.55 3.17
CA HIS A 83 16.32 17.82 1.75
C HIS A 83 17.78 18.07 1.36
N PRO A 84 18.23 17.54 0.21
CA PRO A 84 19.58 17.81 -0.25
C PRO A 84 19.75 19.33 -0.46
N PRO A 85 20.97 19.89 -0.23
CA PRO A 85 21.18 21.31 -0.40
C PRO A 85 20.90 21.73 -1.84
N CYS A 86 19.90 22.59 -2.04
CA CYS A 86 19.40 23.02 -3.36
C CYS A 86 20.50 23.47 -4.33
N ARG A 87 21.61 24.04 -3.82
CA ARG A 87 22.78 24.45 -4.62
C ARG A 87 23.42 23.34 -5.47
N TYR A 88 23.27 22.07 -5.08
CA TYR A 88 23.85 20.94 -5.81
C TYR A 88 22.85 20.27 -6.76
N PHE A 89 21.55 20.48 -6.53
CA PHE A 89 20.47 19.84 -7.27
C PHE A 89 19.33 20.85 -7.52
N PRO A 90 19.60 21.98 -8.21
CA PRO A 90 18.65 23.08 -8.33
C PRO A 90 17.40 22.74 -9.14
N GLU A 91 17.48 21.71 -10.00
CA GLU A 91 16.39 21.23 -10.85
C GLU A 91 15.54 20.13 -10.17
N MET A 92 15.98 19.61 -9.02
CA MET A 92 15.29 18.50 -8.37
C MET A 92 14.19 19.02 -7.44
N GLU A 93 12.95 18.97 -7.93
CA GLU A 93 11.75 19.29 -7.16
C GLU A 93 11.37 18.13 -6.23
N VAL A 94 12.08 18.07 -5.10
CA VAL A 94 11.83 17.07 -4.07
C VAL A 94 10.69 17.52 -3.16
N SER A 95 9.76 16.61 -2.88
CA SER A 95 8.82 16.75 -1.77
C SER A 95 8.85 15.51 -0.87
N ALA A 96 8.85 15.77 0.44
CA ALA A 96 8.64 14.76 1.46
C ALA A 96 7.21 14.81 2.03
N ASP A 97 6.28 15.47 1.35
CA ASP A 97 4.89 15.58 1.78
C ASP A 97 4.13 14.28 1.52
N ALA A 98 3.38 13.84 2.53
CA ALA A 98 2.51 12.67 2.46
C ALA A 98 1.58 12.66 1.23
N ASP A 99 1.10 13.85 0.85
CA ASP A 99 0.14 14.03 -0.24
C ASP A 99 0.74 13.82 -1.64
N SER A 100 2.06 13.98 -1.75
CA SER A 100 2.79 13.88 -3.01
C SER A 100 3.54 12.57 -3.17
N SER A 101 3.68 11.77 -2.10
CA SER A 101 4.49 10.55 -2.09
C SER A 101 4.15 9.63 -3.25
N VAL A 102 5.19 9.13 -3.91
CA VAL A 102 5.03 8.16 -5.01
C VAL A 102 4.51 6.81 -4.52
N VAL A 103 4.93 6.41 -3.31
CA VAL A 103 4.45 5.21 -2.62
C VAL A 103 3.25 5.61 -1.76
N PRO A 104 2.08 4.95 -1.93
CA PRO A 104 0.95 5.17 -1.04
C PRO A 104 1.34 4.93 0.42
N LEU A 105 1.00 5.86 1.29
CA LEU A 105 1.24 5.69 2.73
C LEU A 105 0.25 4.68 3.29
N THR A 106 0.78 3.55 3.77
CA THR A 106 0.00 2.46 4.32
C THR A 106 0.18 2.37 5.84
N LEU A 107 -0.87 1.94 6.54
CA LEU A 107 -0.86 1.67 7.98
C LEU A 107 0.06 0.49 8.31
N GLY A 108 0.12 -0.51 7.43
CA GLY A 108 0.90 -1.72 7.62
C GLY A 108 0.37 -2.56 8.79
N THR A 109 1.29 -3.02 9.65
CA THR A 109 0.98 -3.85 10.83
C THR A 109 0.54 -3.04 12.06
N ARG A 110 0.38 -1.71 11.95
CA ARG A 110 -0.14 -0.91 13.06
C ARG A 110 -1.59 -1.27 13.37
N ARG A 111 -2.02 -0.88 14.57
CA ARG A 111 -3.39 -1.13 15.05
C ARG A 111 -4.40 -0.37 14.20
N LYS A 112 -5.36 -1.11 13.62
CA LYS A 112 -6.53 -0.57 12.93
C LYS A 112 -7.45 0.15 13.91
N GLN A 113 -8.10 1.22 13.46
CA GLN A 113 -9.03 2.00 14.28
C GLN A 113 -10.44 1.40 14.33
N SER A 114 -10.79 0.58 13.34
CA SER A 114 -12.08 -0.10 13.22
C SER A 114 -11.86 -1.60 13.00
N ASP A 115 -12.85 -2.41 13.37
CA ASP A 115 -12.91 -3.83 13.02
C ASP A 115 -13.46 -4.06 11.60
N GLU A 116 -13.93 -3.01 10.93
CA GLU A 116 -14.43 -3.06 9.56
C GLU A 116 -13.34 -2.72 8.53
N SER A 117 -13.17 -3.59 7.55
CA SER A 117 -12.31 -3.36 6.39
C SER A 117 -13.07 -3.63 5.08
N CYS A 118 -12.62 -3.01 4.01
CA CYS A 118 -13.13 -3.17 2.65
C CYS A 118 -11.97 -3.47 1.71
N LEU A 119 -12.08 -4.54 0.92
CA LEU A 119 -11.19 -4.78 -0.21
C LEU A 119 -11.70 -4.00 -1.42
N VAL A 120 -10.81 -3.25 -2.07
CA VAL A 120 -11.04 -2.60 -3.36
C VAL A 120 -9.95 -3.08 -4.31
N VAL A 121 -10.32 -3.76 -5.40
CA VAL A 121 -9.36 -4.25 -6.40
C VAL A 121 -9.64 -3.57 -7.72
N PHE A 122 -8.75 -2.69 -8.15
CA PHE A 122 -8.81 -2.07 -9.47
C PHE A 122 -8.26 -3.02 -10.54
N TYR A 123 -8.99 -3.18 -11.64
CA TYR A 123 -8.54 -3.99 -12.75
C TYR A 123 -7.42 -3.31 -13.54
N GLY A 124 -6.56 -4.13 -14.15
CA GLY A 124 -5.42 -3.65 -14.93
C GLY A 124 -5.84 -2.79 -16.12
N GLY A 125 -4.99 -1.84 -16.50
CA GLY A 125 -5.27 -0.93 -17.60
C GLY A 125 -4.41 0.32 -17.58
N ARG A 126 -4.39 1.06 -18.70
CA ARG A 126 -3.52 2.25 -18.88
C ARG A 126 -3.79 3.36 -17.86
N GLN A 127 -5.03 3.49 -17.39
CA GLN A 127 -5.43 4.56 -16.46
C GLN A 127 -5.50 4.09 -15.00
N THR A 128 -5.24 2.81 -14.73
CA THR A 128 -5.49 2.21 -13.41
C THR A 128 -4.69 2.90 -12.31
N ARG A 129 -3.39 3.14 -12.51
CA ARG A 129 -2.55 3.84 -11.52
C ARG A 129 -3.04 5.27 -11.24
N ASN A 130 -3.46 6.01 -12.25
CA ASN A 130 -4.05 7.35 -12.08
C ASN A 130 -5.37 7.29 -11.31
N ASN A 131 -6.23 6.33 -11.64
CA ASN A 131 -7.50 6.12 -10.94
C ASN A 131 -7.27 5.77 -9.47
N VAL A 132 -6.30 4.91 -9.16
CA VAL A 132 -5.93 4.55 -7.79
C VAL A 132 -5.41 5.78 -7.02
N LYS A 133 -4.52 6.59 -7.62
CA LYS A 133 -4.04 7.83 -7.01
C LYS A 133 -5.19 8.80 -6.67
N LEU A 134 -6.12 9.01 -7.60
CA LEU A 134 -7.31 9.84 -7.37
C LEU A 134 -8.22 9.26 -6.27
N TYR A 135 -8.43 7.94 -6.29
CA TYR A 135 -9.23 7.25 -5.30
C TYR A 135 -8.65 7.37 -3.88
N LEU A 136 -7.35 7.09 -3.73
CA LEU A 136 -6.67 7.18 -2.44
C LEU A 136 -6.65 8.61 -1.88
N ARG A 137 -6.55 9.62 -2.76
CA ARG A 137 -6.69 11.02 -2.37
C ARG A 137 -8.07 11.28 -1.74
N GLU A 138 -9.15 10.82 -2.36
CA GLU A 138 -10.50 10.99 -1.81
C GLU A 138 -10.70 10.23 -0.50
N VAL A 139 -10.18 9.00 -0.39
CA VAL A 139 -10.22 8.24 0.88
C VAL A 139 -9.53 9.02 2.00
N ARG A 140 -8.35 9.59 1.74
CA ARG A 140 -7.62 10.42 2.70
C ARG A 140 -8.38 11.69 3.09
N LEU A 141 -9.01 12.37 2.13
CA LEU A 141 -9.79 13.59 2.38
C LEU A 141 -11.01 13.36 3.29
N LYS A 142 -11.54 12.13 3.35
CA LYS A 142 -12.60 11.78 4.31
C LYS A 142 -12.09 11.69 5.76
N GLY A 143 -10.78 11.56 6.00
CA GLY A 143 -10.12 11.60 7.30
C GLY A 143 -10.38 10.42 8.25
N SER A 144 -11.51 9.75 8.14
CA SER A 144 -11.93 8.66 9.03
C SER A 144 -11.55 7.25 8.53
N TYR A 145 -10.71 7.16 7.49
CA TYR A 145 -10.37 5.90 6.83
C TYR A 145 -8.86 5.75 6.70
N GLN A 146 -8.36 4.54 6.93
CA GLN A 146 -6.96 4.19 6.84
C GLN A 146 -6.72 3.26 5.66
N LEU A 147 -5.74 3.57 4.82
CA LEU A 147 -5.21 2.62 3.85
C LEU A 147 -4.32 1.64 4.59
N VAL A 148 -4.75 0.39 4.77
CA VAL A 148 -4.01 -0.60 5.55
C VAL A 148 -2.80 -1.10 4.78
N GLN A 149 -3.01 -1.52 3.55
CA GLN A 149 -1.99 -2.10 2.68
C GLN A 149 -2.45 -2.10 1.23
N THR A 150 -1.48 -2.26 0.33
CA THR A 150 -1.68 -2.32 -1.13
C THR A 150 -0.91 -3.50 -1.70
N LYS A 151 -1.36 -4.03 -2.85
CA LYS A 151 -0.63 -5.00 -3.68
C LYS A 151 -0.94 -4.82 -5.17
N GLU A 152 0.07 -4.95 -6.02
CA GLU A 152 -0.06 -5.07 -7.47
C GLU A 152 0.37 -6.48 -7.90
N VAL A 153 -0.57 -7.27 -8.42
CA VAL A 153 -0.33 -8.68 -8.75
C VAL A 153 -1.04 -9.09 -10.04
N LYS A 154 -0.45 -10.01 -10.81
CA LYS A 154 -1.12 -10.63 -11.96
C LYS A 154 -1.96 -11.80 -11.46
N MET A 155 -3.19 -11.90 -11.95
CA MET A 155 -4.11 -12.98 -11.61
C MET A 155 -4.60 -13.66 -12.87
N THR A 156 -4.85 -14.96 -12.80
CA THR A 156 -5.67 -15.65 -13.81
C THR A 156 -7.16 -15.48 -13.50
N ILE A 157 -8.03 -15.81 -14.44
CA ILE A 157 -9.48 -15.84 -14.19
C ILE A 157 -9.84 -16.85 -13.09
N GLU A 158 -9.13 -17.98 -13.04
CA GLU A 158 -9.36 -19.03 -12.04
C GLU A 158 -8.98 -18.55 -10.63
N ASP A 159 -7.85 -17.86 -10.50
CA ASP A 159 -7.44 -17.26 -9.22
C ASP A 159 -8.43 -16.20 -8.76
N ALA A 160 -8.87 -15.35 -9.68
CA ALA A 160 -9.85 -14.33 -9.40
C ALA A 160 -11.19 -14.88 -8.95
N GLN A 161 -11.67 -15.95 -9.57
CA GLN A 161 -12.90 -16.62 -9.17
C GLN A 161 -12.80 -17.23 -7.77
N ARG A 162 -11.61 -17.69 -7.37
CA ARG A 162 -11.37 -18.18 -5.99
C ARG A 162 -11.41 -17.04 -4.98
N VAL A 163 -10.83 -15.88 -5.30
CA VAL A 163 -10.71 -14.75 -4.38
C VAL A 163 -11.97 -13.89 -4.29
N PHE A 164 -12.58 -13.58 -5.44
CA PHE A 164 -13.72 -12.66 -5.55
C PHE A 164 -15.06 -13.37 -5.73
N GLY A 165 -15.05 -14.69 -5.99
CA GLY A 165 -16.23 -15.48 -6.27
C GLY A 165 -16.66 -15.49 -7.75
N ASN A 166 -17.62 -16.36 -8.08
CA ASN A 166 -18.07 -16.59 -9.46
C ASN A 166 -19.14 -15.61 -9.97
N GLU A 167 -19.60 -14.69 -9.11
CA GLU A 167 -20.70 -13.77 -9.44
C GLU A 167 -20.26 -12.55 -10.26
N HIS A 168 -18.96 -12.40 -10.49
CA HIS A 168 -18.38 -11.22 -11.13
C HIS A 168 -17.78 -11.57 -12.50
N ASP A 169 -17.96 -10.69 -13.47
CA ASP A 169 -17.30 -10.79 -14.77
C ASP A 169 -15.79 -10.50 -14.59
N MET A 170 -14.98 -11.56 -14.73
CA MET A 170 -13.54 -11.53 -14.54
C MET A 170 -12.75 -11.25 -15.81
N THR A 171 -13.41 -10.97 -16.94
CA THR A 171 -12.72 -10.70 -18.21
C THR A 171 -11.73 -9.53 -18.09
N ASN A 172 -12.04 -8.54 -17.26
CA ASN A 172 -11.19 -7.37 -17.03
C ASN A 172 -9.86 -7.69 -16.31
N ILE A 173 -9.75 -8.84 -15.65
CA ILE A 173 -8.51 -9.25 -14.96
C ILE A 173 -7.40 -9.58 -15.95
N GLN A 174 -7.75 -9.96 -17.18
CA GLN A 174 -6.76 -10.25 -18.22
C GLN A 174 -6.10 -8.98 -18.80
N GLN A 175 -6.57 -7.79 -18.44
CA GLN A 175 -6.06 -6.52 -18.99
C GLN A 175 -4.71 -6.09 -18.39
N GLY A 176 -4.27 -6.71 -17.30
CA GLY A 176 -2.98 -6.42 -16.66
C GLY A 176 -2.94 -6.87 -15.21
N ALA A 177 -1.90 -6.46 -14.48
CA ALA A 177 -1.86 -6.63 -13.04
C ALA A 177 -2.99 -5.82 -12.38
N VAL A 178 -3.67 -6.42 -11.41
CA VAL A 178 -4.68 -5.74 -10.60
C VAL A 178 -4.00 -5.04 -9.43
N ILE A 179 -4.62 -3.96 -8.94
CA ILE A 179 -4.15 -3.25 -7.74
C ILE A 179 -5.20 -3.38 -6.65
N GLY A 180 -4.88 -4.18 -5.62
CA GLY A 180 -5.69 -4.36 -4.43
C GLY A 180 -5.34 -3.36 -3.34
N LEU A 181 -6.37 -2.82 -2.69
CA LEU A 181 -6.31 -1.86 -1.60
C LEU A 181 -7.18 -2.39 -0.45
N GLU A 182 -6.62 -2.43 0.76
CA GLU A 182 -7.41 -2.65 1.97
C GLU A 182 -7.69 -1.30 2.65
N ILE A 183 -8.95 -0.92 2.74
CA ILE A 183 -9.39 0.31 3.43
C ILE A 183 -10.06 -0.08 4.75
N ASN A 184 -9.63 0.51 5.87
CA ASN A 184 -10.20 0.28 7.20
C ASN A 184 -10.93 1.52 7.72
N GLY A 185 -12.07 1.30 8.35
CA GLY A 185 -12.89 2.35 8.97
C GLY A 185 -14.37 1.96 9.02
N ASP A 186 -15.12 2.62 9.90
CA ASP A 186 -16.54 2.32 10.08
C ASP A 186 -17.34 2.64 8.81
N ASN A 187 -18.19 1.71 8.38
CA ASN A 187 -18.96 1.78 7.14
C ASN A 187 -18.08 1.98 5.88
N CYS A 188 -16.82 1.54 5.92
CA CYS A 188 -15.87 1.75 4.82
C CYS A 188 -16.36 1.18 3.49
N ILE A 189 -17.12 0.08 3.48
CA ILE A 189 -17.69 -0.49 2.25
C ILE A 189 -18.61 0.51 1.55
N GLN A 190 -19.54 1.13 2.28
CA GLN A 190 -20.46 2.12 1.73
C GLN A 190 -19.67 3.31 1.18
N VAL A 191 -18.71 3.82 1.95
CA VAL A 191 -17.92 4.98 1.52
C VAL A 191 -17.02 4.68 0.33
N CYS A 192 -16.41 3.50 0.27
CA CYS A 192 -15.67 3.04 -0.91
C CYS A 192 -16.59 3.01 -2.15
N ASN A 193 -17.85 2.58 -1.97
CA ASN A 193 -18.84 2.60 -3.04
C ASN A 193 -19.18 4.02 -3.50
N GLU A 194 -19.39 4.96 -2.57
CA GLU A 194 -19.71 6.37 -2.84
C GLU A 194 -18.57 7.12 -3.52
N ILE A 195 -17.32 6.93 -3.06
CA ILE A 195 -16.13 7.54 -3.67
C ILE A 195 -15.99 7.07 -5.12
N MET A 196 -16.10 5.76 -5.35
CA MET A 196 -16.02 5.18 -6.68
C MET A 196 -17.13 5.72 -7.61
N GLY A 197 -18.36 5.83 -7.12
CA GLY A 197 -19.49 6.37 -7.88
C GLY A 197 -19.34 7.86 -8.20
N THR A 198 -18.72 8.63 -7.30
CA THR A 198 -18.51 10.08 -7.48
C THR A 198 -17.37 10.37 -8.44
N LEU A 199 -16.20 9.77 -8.22
CA LEU A 199 -15.00 10.00 -9.03
C LEU A 199 -15.15 9.53 -10.48
N PHE A 200 -15.80 8.38 -10.68
CA PHE A 200 -15.90 7.74 -11.99
C PHE A 200 -17.34 7.75 -12.52
N LYS A 201 -18.09 8.80 -12.19
CA LYS A 201 -19.47 8.99 -12.63
C LYS A 201 -19.58 8.85 -14.15
N GLY A 202 -20.53 8.03 -14.60
CA GLY A 202 -20.74 7.74 -16.03
C GLY A 202 -19.89 6.59 -16.59
N ARG A 203 -19.00 6.00 -15.79
CA ARG A 203 -18.32 4.74 -16.13
C ARG A 203 -18.97 3.57 -15.43
N ASN A 204 -18.90 2.38 -16.04
CA ASN A 204 -19.36 1.18 -15.39
C ASN A 204 -18.39 0.77 -14.27
N LYS A 205 -18.86 0.83 -13.03
CA LYS A 205 -18.04 0.51 -11.86
C LYS A 205 -17.54 -0.93 -11.87
N SER A 206 -18.37 -1.89 -12.30
CA SER A 206 -17.98 -3.31 -12.33
C SER A 206 -16.90 -3.62 -13.35
N GLU A 207 -16.64 -2.70 -14.29
CA GLU A 207 -15.52 -2.79 -15.24
C GLU A 207 -14.25 -2.13 -14.72
N LEU A 208 -14.33 -1.32 -13.66
CA LEU A 208 -13.20 -0.59 -13.09
C LEU A 208 -12.58 -1.31 -11.91
N ALA A 209 -13.42 -1.78 -10.99
CA ALA A 209 -12.95 -2.37 -9.75
C ALA A 209 -13.96 -3.34 -9.14
N PHE A 210 -13.44 -4.33 -8.45
CA PHE A 210 -14.15 -5.10 -7.45
C PHE A 210 -14.15 -4.33 -6.12
N ILE A 211 -15.27 -4.37 -5.39
CA ILE A 211 -15.39 -3.85 -4.03
C ILE A 211 -16.15 -4.88 -3.20
N SER A 212 -15.67 -5.19 -1.99
CA SER A 212 -16.39 -6.06 -1.05
C SER A 212 -17.85 -5.62 -0.85
N LYS A 213 -18.77 -6.58 -0.67
CA LYS A 213 -20.22 -6.31 -0.63
C LYS A 213 -20.77 -6.14 0.80
N SER A 214 -20.17 -6.82 1.77
CA SER A 214 -20.55 -6.77 3.19
C SER A 214 -19.35 -7.04 4.09
N ASN A 215 -19.46 -6.71 5.38
CA ASN A 215 -18.39 -6.91 6.35
C ASN A 215 -17.96 -8.38 6.47
N GLU A 216 -18.92 -9.32 6.41
CA GLU A 216 -18.66 -10.76 6.48
C GLU A 216 -17.86 -11.24 5.26
N THR A 217 -18.22 -10.76 4.07
CA THR A 217 -17.51 -11.10 2.84
C THR A 217 -16.16 -10.40 2.73
N ALA A 218 -16.03 -9.19 3.29
CA ALA A 218 -14.82 -8.39 3.17
C ALA A 218 -13.62 -9.05 3.84
N ALA A 219 -13.78 -9.54 5.08
CA ALA A 219 -12.70 -10.24 5.78
C ALA A 219 -12.19 -11.44 4.96
N ARG A 220 -13.11 -12.26 4.45
CA ARG A 220 -12.76 -13.39 3.59
C ARG A 220 -12.09 -12.96 2.29
N ASN A 221 -12.59 -11.93 1.60
CA ASN A 221 -11.99 -11.46 0.35
C ASN A 221 -10.57 -10.94 0.58
N ILE A 222 -10.33 -10.23 1.68
CA ILE A 222 -9.01 -9.74 2.08
C ILE A 222 -8.09 -10.94 2.29
N ASP A 223 -8.48 -11.89 3.15
CA ASP A 223 -7.67 -13.07 3.44
C ASP A 223 -7.37 -13.87 2.16
N ASP A 224 -8.38 -14.18 1.35
CA ASP A 224 -8.21 -14.92 0.10
C ASP A 224 -7.27 -14.19 -0.88
N PHE A 225 -7.38 -12.86 -0.98
CA PHE A 225 -6.54 -12.04 -1.87
C PHE A 225 -5.08 -12.00 -1.39
N TYR A 226 -4.83 -11.69 -0.12
CA TYR A 226 -3.47 -11.59 0.39
C TYR A 226 -2.79 -12.97 0.51
N ASN A 227 -3.53 -14.03 0.81
CA ASN A 227 -3.00 -15.40 0.73
C ASN A 227 -2.55 -15.75 -0.70
N PHE A 228 -3.34 -15.38 -1.71
CA PHE A 228 -2.94 -15.56 -3.11
C PHE A 228 -1.68 -14.76 -3.44
N VAL A 229 -1.61 -13.49 -3.02
CA VAL A 229 -0.43 -12.65 -3.23
C VAL A 229 0.81 -13.30 -2.59
N ASP A 230 0.71 -13.76 -1.35
CA ASP A 230 1.84 -14.35 -0.63
C ASP A 230 2.31 -15.66 -1.30
N MET A 231 1.40 -16.49 -1.82
CA MET A 231 1.75 -17.70 -2.58
C MET A 231 2.41 -17.41 -3.93
N THR A 232 2.14 -16.25 -4.54
CA THR A 232 2.65 -15.90 -5.88
C THR A 232 3.88 -15.01 -5.85
N MET A 233 4.13 -14.34 -4.72
CA MET A 233 5.25 -13.43 -4.52
C MET A 233 6.32 -13.95 -3.55
N SER A 234 6.19 -15.19 -3.05
CA SER A 234 7.21 -15.87 -2.23
C SER A 234 8.43 -16.30 -3.03
#